data_AF-A0A545TKI1-F1
#
_entry.id   AF-A0A545TKI1-F1
#
_cell.length_a   1.000
_cell.length_b   1.000
_cell.length_c   1.000
_cell.angle_alpha   90.00
_cell.angle_beta   90.00
_cell.angle_gamma   90.00
#
_symmetry.space_group_name_H-M   'P 1'
#
loop_
_entity.id
_entity.type
_entity.pdbx_description
1 polymer ?
#
loop_
_entity_poly.entity_id
_entity_poly.type
_entity_poly.pdbx_seq_one_letter_code
_entity_poly.pdbx_strand_id
1 'polypeptide(L)'
;MTFNFWGEVPTDVKAASANKIALLLRLGLGSVFLVGGWWKLSRAIDAAQSEALVTKYMAANGYINSFFDEYLFSGPDPFLTPLAFLTLLSAFELLSGIALLAGVFVRALSFIYAFLLWSFVIALPVVTVSGLESEVSSHFSPALLVQIRDIGLSGMCFILFALGSGSYSVDQRFLKRGMAPEQVNWNHYGLLLRLSVAAVFIVGGFFAGYGHIKSFVDIPVLLVAIGLVLASGHATRLAAIAAFAVIAWYSVGKLSFDATLWNNLNAIKREFAFLAAGWVLYAYQGGRAFRLDALFKSPMKTILGKSQQA
;
A
#
# COMPACT_ATOMS: atom_id res chain seq x y z
N MET A 1 -5.28 2.90 30.39
CA MET A 1 -4.91 1.79 29.48
C MET A 1 -3.53 1.31 29.88
N THR A 2 -3.40 0.13 30.48
CA THR A 2 -2.10 -0.50 30.74
C THR A 2 -1.54 -1.03 29.41
N PHE A 3 -0.42 -0.46 28.95
CA PHE A 3 0.25 -0.86 27.72
C PHE A 3 0.98 -2.19 27.92
N ASN A 4 0.26 -3.30 27.75
CA ASN A 4 0.89 -4.62 27.76
C ASN A 4 1.55 -4.87 26.38
N PHE A 5 2.83 -4.53 26.23
CA PHE A 5 3.60 -4.81 25.00
C PHE A 5 3.63 -6.30 24.62
N TRP A 6 3.40 -7.17 25.60
CA TRP A 6 3.39 -8.64 25.48
C TRP A 6 1.99 -9.24 25.54
N GLY A 7 0.94 -8.42 25.41
CA GLY A 7 -0.45 -8.87 25.54
C GLY A 7 -0.83 -9.96 24.54
N GLU A 8 -1.88 -10.70 24.84
CA GLU A 8 -2.34 -11.80 23.99
C GLU A 8 -2.59 -11.34 22.55
N VAL A 9 -1.98 -12.05 21.60
CA VAL A 9 -2.22 -11.84 20.16
C VAL A 9 -3.57 -12.47 19.83
N PRO A 10 -4.57 -11.72 19.34
CA PRO A 10 -5.87 -12.29 19.01
C PRO A 10 -5.78 -13.18 17.77
N THR A 11 -6.47 -14.32 17.79
CA THR A 11 -6.69 -15.16 16.60
C THR A 11 -7.84 -14.65 15.76
N ASP A 12 -8.84 -14.10 16.44
CA ASP A 12 -10.08 -13.60 15.87
C ASP A 12 -10.39 -12.23 16.47
N VAL A 13 -11.06 -11.40 15.69
CA VAL A 13 -11.58 -10.10 16.16
C VAL A 13 -13.09 -10.05 15.97
N LYS A 14 -13.77 -9.50 16.98
CA LYS A 14 -15.21 -9.25 16.93
C LYS A 14 -15.53 -8.14 15.92
N ALA A 15 -16.74 -8.14 15.37
CA ALA A 15 -17.22 -7.11 14.43
C ALA A 15 -16.90 -5.67 14.84
N ALA A 16 -17.05 -5.32 16.12
CA ALA A 16 -16.75 -3.97 16.61
C ALA A 16 -15.27 -3.57 16.41
N SER A 17 -14.34 -4.51 16.61
CA SER A 17 -12.91 -4.28 16.37
C SER A 17 -12.59 -4.32 14.88
N ALA A 18 -13.17 -5.27 14.13
CA ALA A 18 -13.04 -5.35 12.68
C ALA A 18 -13.49 -4.06 11.99
N ASN A 19 -14.61 -3.46 12.43
CA ASN A 19 -15.11 -2.20 11.90
C ASN A 19 -14.17 -1.01 12.16
N LYS A 20 -13.48 -0.99 13.31
CA LYS A 20 -12.45 0.03 13.62
C LYS A 20 -11.20 -0.16 12.78
N ILE A 21 -10.76 -1.41 12.59
CA ILE A 21 -9.63 -1.74 11.72
C ILE A 21 -9.94 -1.29 10.29
N ALA A 22 -11.11 -1.67 9.77
CA ALA A 22 -11.56 -1.27 8.45
C ALA A 22 -11.62 0.26 8.30
N LEU A 23 -12.15 0.98 9.29
CA LEU A 23 -12.15 2.45 9.29
C LEU A 23 -10.73 3.02 9.16
N LEU A 24 -9.78 2.56 9.97
CA LEU A 24 -8.41 3.07 9.94
C LEU A 24 -7.74 2.82 8.59
N LEU A 25 -7.82 1.59 8.09
CA LEU A 25 -7.26 1.23 6.78
C LEU A 25 -7.93 2.02 5.66
N ARG A 26 -9.25 2.19 5.72
CA ARG A 26 -10.04 2.97 4.76
C ARG A 26 -9.63 4.43 4.72
N LEU A 27 -9.41 5.05 5.88
CA LEU A 27 -8.94 6.43 5.96
C LEU A 27 -7.54 6.56 5.35
N GLY A 28 -6.62 5.68 5.74
CA GLY A 28 -5.26 5.67 5.20
C GLY A 28 -5.24 5.49 3.68
N LEU A 29 -5.89 4.45 3.16
CA LEU A 29 -5.95 4.14 1.72
C LEU A 29 -6.73 5.22 0.94
N GLY A 30 -7.86 5.67 1.45
CA GLY A 30 -8.65 6.72 0.80
C GLY A 30 -7.87 8.03 0.64
N SER A 31 -7.05 8.39 1.64
CA SER A 31 -6.15 9.56 1.55
C SER A 31 -5.11 9.42 0.44
N VAL A 32 -4.57 8.22 0.18
CA VAL A 32 -3.60 7.98 -0.90
C VAL A 32 -4.20 8.41 -2.25
N PHE A 33 -5.40 7.91 -2.54
CA PHE A 33 -6.05 8.11 -3.83
C PHE A 33 -6.62 9.52 -3.97
N LEU A 34 -7.21 10.07 -2.90
CA LEU A 34 -7.71 11.43 -2.87
C LEU A 34 -6.58 12.44 -3.17
N VAL A 35 -5.47 12.35 -2.43
CA VAL A 35 -4.34 13.26 -2.61
C VAL A 35 -3.68 13.03 -3.97
N GLY A 36 -3.55 11.77 -4.41
CA GLY A 36 -2.97 11.43 -5.70
C GLY A 36 -3.75 11.99 -6.88
N GLY A 37 -5.07 11.75 -6.91
CA GLY A 37 -5.95 12.22 -7.97
C GLY A 37 -6.06 13.74 -7.98
N TRP A 38 -6.22 14.38 -6.81
CA TRP A 38 -6.27 15.85 -6.71
C TRP A 38 -4.99 16.51 -7.21
N TRP A 39 -3.83 15.99 -6.81
CA TRP A 39 -2.54 16.54 -7.20
C TRP A 39 -2.31 16.47 -8.72
N LYS A 40 -2.75 15.40 -9.37
CA LYS A 40 -2.64 15.23 -10.83
C LYS A 40 -3.66 16.11 -11.56
N LEU A 41 -4.92 16.11 -11.14
CA LEU A 41 -5.98 16.91 -11.80
C LEU A 41 -5.72 18.41 -11.70
N SER A 42 -5.25 18.90 -10.55
CA SER A 42 -4.91 20.32 -10.40
C SER A 42 -3.82 20.78 -11.38
N ARG A 43 -2.90 19.89 -11.76
CA ARG A 43 -1.87 20.14 -12.79
C ARG A 43 -2.39 20.04 -14.22
N ALA A 44 -3.43 19.24 -14.45
CA ALA A 44 -4.05 19.10 -15.76
C ALA A 44 -4.84 20.34 -16.19
N ILE A 45 -5.10 21.30 -15.28
CA ILE A 45 -5.81 22.55 -15.56
C ILE A 45 -4.93 23.56 -16.30
N ASP A 46 -3.65 23.63 -15.94
CA ASP A 46 -2.67 24.55 -16.54
C ASP A 46 -1.93 23.86 -17.70
N ALA A 47 -1.81 24.53 -18.85
CA ALA A 47 -1.23 23.94 -20.04
C ALA A 47 0.23 23.50 -19.82
N ALA A 48 1.06 24.37 -19.23
CA ALA A 48 2.47 24.07 -18.99
C ALA A 48 2.64 22.92 -17.98
N GLN A 49 1.84 22.90 -16.92
CA GLN A 49 1.88 21.81 -15.94
C GLN A 49 1.32 20.49 -16.50
N SER A 50 0.34 20.54 -17.39
CA SER A 50 -0.22 19.37 -18.05
C SER A 50 0.80 18.71 -18.98
N GLU A 51 1.55 19.51 -19.75
CA GLU A 51 2.63 19.04 -20.62
C GLU A 51 3.77 18.45 -19.79
N ALA A 52 4.17 19.13 -18.71
CA ALA A 52 5.18 18.60 -17.79
C ALA A 52 4.72 17.29 -17.13
N LEU A 53 3.43 17.13 -16.83
CA LEU A 53 2.86 15.90 -16.30
C LEU A 53 2.93 14.76 -17.32
N VAL A 54 2.49 14.99 -18.56
CA VAL A 54 2.55 14.00 -19.64
C VAL A 54 4.00 13.59 -19.90
N THR A 55 4.91 14.57 -20.05
CA THR A 55 6.34 14.34 -20.26
C THR A 55 6.93 13.47 -19.16
N LYS A 56 6.59 13.74 -17.89
CA LYS A 56 7.06 12.93 -16.76
C LYS A 56 6.59 11.47 -16.83
N TYR A 57 5.36 11.23 -17.26
CA TYR A 57 4.78 9.88 -17.31
C TYR A 57 5.23 9.07 -18.53
N MET A 58 5.49 9.75 -19.64
CA MET A 58 5.97 9.18 -20.92
C MET A 58 7.50 9.13 -21.03
N ALA A 59 8.24 9.72 -20.09
CA ALA A 59 9.69 9.68 -20.08
C ALA A 59 10.22 8.23 -20.07
N ALA A 60 11.47 8.03 -20.49
CA ALA A 60 12.11 6.71 -20.48
C ALA A 60 12.09 6.03 -19.10
N ASN A 61 12.11 6.81 -18.01
CA ASN A 61 11.99 6.34 -16.62
C ASN A 61 10.58 6.55 -16.02
N GLY A 62 9.60 6.80 -16.88
CA GLY A 62 8.22 7.07 -16.54
C GLY A 62 7.43 5.80 -16.19
N TYR A 63 6.12 5.98 -16.03
CA TYR A 63 5.21 4.89 -15.65
C TYR A 63 4.42 4.32 -16.84
N ILE A 64 4.60 4.88 -18.03
CA ILE A 64 4.01 4.40 -19.28
C ILE A 64 5.16 3.90 -20.13
N ASN A 65 5.24 2.58 -20.33
CA ASN A 65 6.25 1.96 -21.17
C ASN A 65 5.80 1.93 -22.64
N SER A 66 6.71 1.50 -23.54
CA SER A 66 6.42 1.41 -24.98
C SER A 66 5.21 0.55 -25.30
N PHE A 67 5.02 -0.57 -24.59
CA PHE A 67 3.85 -1.42 -24.78
C PHE A 67 2.54 -0.67 -24.52
N PHE A 68 2.44 0.09 -23.41
CA PHE A 68 1.24 0.87 -23.10
C PHE A 68 1.06 2.08 -24.03
N ASP A 69 2.16 2.71 -24.44
CA ASP A 69 2.12 3.78 -25.43
C ASP A 69 1.53 3.29 -26.76
N GLU A 70 2.12 2.23 -27.33
CA GLU A 70 1.64 1.61 -28.57
C GLU A 70 0.19 1.12 -28.41
N TYR A 71 -0.14 0.49 -27.29
CA TYR A 71 -1.48 -0.06 -27.08
C TYR A 71 -2.57 1.03 -26.93
N LEU A 72 -2.27 2.15 -26.26
CA LEU A 72 -3.29 3.14 -25.88
C LEU A 72 -3.29 4.41 -26.74
N PHE A 73 -2.12 4.84 -27.23
CA PHE A 73 -1.92 6.21 -27.72
C PHE A 73 -1.37 6.29 -29.15
N SER A 74 -0.49 5.38 -29.55
CA SER A 74 0.31 5.53 -30.79
C SER A 74 0.23 4.37 -31.77
N GLY A 75 -0.40 3.25 -31.40
CA GLY A 75 -0.59 2.09 -32.27
C GLY A 75 -1.64 2.28 -33.37
N PRO A 76 -2.02 1.19 -34.07
CA PRO A 76 -2.88 1.26 -35.26
C PRO A 76 -4.29 1.79 -34.99
N ASP A 77 -4.82 1.58 -33.79
CA ASP A 77 -6.15 2.04 -33.37
C ASP A 77 -6.07 2.85 -32.05
N PRO A 78 -5.55 4.09 -32.08
CA PRO A 78 -5.37 4.89 -30.88
C PRO A 78 -6.73 5.30 -30.31
N PHE A 79 -6.96 5.01 -29.02
CA PHE A 79 -8.25 5.27 -28.37
C PHE A 79 -8.22 6.46 -27.40
N LEU A 80 -7.04 6.84 -26.89
CA LEU A 80 -6.87 7.94 -25.94
C LEU A 80 -5.64 8.77 -26.28
N THR A 81 -5.61 10.03 -25.83
CA THR A 81 -4.35 10.77 -25.72
C THR A 81 -3.72 10.50 -24.34
N PRO A 82 -2.39 10.63 -24.17
CA PRO A 82 -1.75 10.48 -22.86
C PRO A 82 -2.37 11.40 -21.79
N LEU A 83 -2.69 12.65 -22.16
CA LEU A 83 -3.33 13.59 -21.27
C LEU A 83 -4.76 13.16 -20.90
N ALA A 84 -5.55 12.68 -21.86
CA ALA A 84 -6.90 12.18 -21.59
C ALA A 84 -6.87 10.97 -20.65
N PHE A 85 -5.95 10.03 -20.88
CA PHE A 85 -5.75 8.88 -20.01
C PHE A 85 -5.35 9.28 -18.59
N LEU A 86 -4.36 10.16 -18.43
CA LEU A 86 -3.93 10.64 -17.12
C LEU A 86 -5.05 11.40 -16.41
N THR A 87 -5.86 12.17 -17.13
CA THR A 87 -7.01 12.90 -16.58
C THR A 87 -8.08 11.92 -16.09
N LEU A 88 -8.46 10.93 -16.90
CA LEU A 88 -9.44 9.91 -16.53
C LEU A 88 -8.98 9.08 -15.33
N LEU A 89 -7.72 8.62 -15.33
CA LEU A 89 -7.13 7.88 -14.21
C LEU A 89 -7.13 8.72 -12.94
N SER A 90 -6.77 10.01 -13.04
CA SER A 90 -6.71 10.91 -11.88
C SER A 90 -8.09 11.27 -11.34
N ALA A 91 -9.09 11.42 -12.22
CA ALA A 91 -10.48 11.60 -11.84
C ALA A 91 -11.00 10.36 -11.10
N PHE A 92 -10.72 9.16 -11.63
CA PHE A 92 -11.06 7.91 -10.96
C PHE A 92 -10.38 7.81 -9.58
N GLU A 93 -9.09 8.09 -9.48
CA GLU A 93 -8.34 8.14 -8.21
C GLU A 93 -8.98 9.10 -7.20
N LEU A 94 -9.30 10.32 -7.63
CA LEU A 94 -9.90 11.31 -6.75
C LEU A 94 -11.29 10.87 -6.24
N LEU A 95 -12.18 10.50 -7.16
CA LEU A 95 -13.56 10.13 -6.82
C LEU A 95 -13.61 8.89 -5.93
N SER A 96 -12.81 7.88 -6.25
CA SER A 96 -12.72 6.68 -5.42
C SER A 96 -12.03 6.92 -4.09
N GLY A 97 -11.07 7.85 -4.01
CA GLY A 97 -10.49 8.31 -2.74
C GLY A 97 -11.53 8.96 -1.84
N ILE A 98 -12.34 9.88 -2.38
CA ILE A 98 -13.48 10.49 -1.67
C ILE A 98 -14.46 9.41 -1.21
N ALA A 99 -14.85 8.51 -2.12
CA ALA A 99 -15.78 7.42 -1.82
C ALA A 99 -15.23 6.50 -0.71
N LEU A 100 -13.96 6.11 -0.76
CA LEU A 100 -13.32 5.33 0.30
C LEU A 100 -13.37 6.07 1.63
N LEU A 101 -12.95 7.34 1.70
CA LEU A 101 -12.98 8.11 2.95
C LEU A 101 -14.40 8.17 3.55
N ALA A 102 -15.40 8.45 2.71
CA ALA A 102 -16.81 8.47 3.09
C ALA A 102 -17.38 7.08 3.45
N GLY A 103 -16.72 6.01 3.02
CA GLY A 103 -17.19 4.64 3.18
C GLY A 103 -18.33 4.28 2.23
N VAL A 104 -18.16 4.60 0.95
CA VAL A 104 -19.06 4.28 -0.17
C VAL A 104 -18.41 3.24 -1.07
N PHE A 105 -19.13 2.16 -1.39
CA PHE A 105 -18.65 1.07 -2.25
C PHE A 105 -17.29 0.48 -1.84
N VAL A 106 -16.99 0.46 -0.54
CA VAL A 106 -15.64 0.17 -0.03
C VAL A 106 -15.12 -1.17 -0.51
N ARG A 107 -15.96 -2.22 -0.50
CA ARG A 107 -15.55 -3.56 -0.97
C ARG A 107 -15.18 -3.54 -2.46
N ALA A 108 -16.04 -3.00 -3.31
CA ALA A 108 -15.80 -2.96 -4.74
C ALA A 108 -14.53 -2.16 -5.07
N LEU A 109 -14.40 -0.95 -4.50
CA LEU A 109 -13.23 -0.10 -4.72
C LEU A 109 -11.95 -0.75 -4.22
N SER A 110 -11.98 -1.34 -3.01
CA SER A 110 -10.80 -2.02 -2.46
C SER A 110 -10.38 -3.22 -3.31
N PHE A 111 -11.33 -3.99 -3.83
CA PHE A 111 -11.04 -5.10 -4.74
C PHE A 111 -10.39 -4.60 -6.05
N ILE A 112 -10.97 -3.58 -6.68
CA ILE A 112 -10.43 -2.99 -7.91
C ILE A 112 -8.99 -2.49 -7.67
N TYR A 113 -8.78 -1.72 -6.60
CA TYR A 113 -7.45 -1.20 -6.27
C TYR A 113 -6.45 -2.27 -5.89
N ALA A 114 -6.89 -3.34 -5.22
CA ALA A 114 -6.02 -4.45 -4.87
C ALA A 114 -5.34 -4.99 -6.13
N PHE A 115 -6.05 -5.14 -7.25
CA PHE A 115 -5.48 -5.60 -8.52
C PHE A 115 -4.82 -4.49 -9.34
N LEU A 116 -5.37 -3.28 -9.33
CA LEU A 116 -4.80 -2.14 -10.07
C LEU A 116 -3.37 -1.83 -9.61
N LEU A 117 -3.08 -2.00 -8.32
CA LEU A 117 -1.73 -1.80 -7.80
C LEU A 117 -0.72 -2.81 -8.35
N TRP A 118 -1.16 -4.02 -8.76
CA TRP A 118 -0.29 -4.99 -9.45
C TRP A 118 -0.08 -4.64 -10.92
N SER A 119 -1.06 -4.01 -11.59
CA SER A 119 -0.86 -3.62 -13.00
C SER A 119 0.26 -2.58 -13.14
N PHE A 120 0.46 -1.70 -12.15
CA PHE A 120 1.61 -0.78 -12.12
C PHE A 120 2.97 -1.48 -11.96
N VAL A 121 3.01 -2.65 -11.32
CA VAL A 121 4.23 -3.48 -11.25
C VAL A 121 4.54 -4.02 -12.64
N ILE A 122 3.53 -4.55 -13.32
CA ILE A 122 3.66 -5.14 -14.66
C ILE A 122 4.03 -4.06 -15.69
N ALA A 123 3.50 -2.85 -15.53
CA ALA A 123 3.74 -1.74 -16.45
C ALA A 123 5.12 -1.10 -16.31
N LEU A 124 5.84 -1.31 -15.20
CA LEU A 124 7.11 -0.63 -15.01
C LEU A 124 8.18 -1.20 -15.95
N PRO A 125 8.80 -0.38 -16.81
CA PRO A 125 9.87 -0.84 -17.69
C PRO A 125 11.09 -1.26 -16.86
N VAL A 126 11.63 -2.46 -17.14
CA VAL A 126 12.85 -2.97 -16.51
C VAL A 126 13.71 -3.70 -17.53
N VAL A 127 15.02 -3.44 -17.49
CA VAL A 127 16.04 -4.14 -18.28
C VAL A 127 16.74 -5.10 -17.33
N THR A 128 16.45 -6.39 -17.46
CA THR A 128 16.97 -7.43 -16.56
C THR A 128 18.10 -8.26 -17.17
N VAL A 129 18.53 -7.92 -18.40
CA VAL A 129 19.56 -8.66 -19.15
C VAL A 129 20.93 -8.03 -18.92
N SER A 130 21.90 -8.87 -18.54
CA SER A 130 23.30 -8.46 -18.35
C SER A 130 23.93 -8.02 -19.67
N GLY A 131 24.70 -6.93 -19.66
CA GLY A 131 25.39 -6.39 -20.84
C GLY A 131 24.55 -5.43 -21.69
N LEU A 132 23.27 -5.22 -21.38
CA LEU A 132 22.49 -4.12 -21.93
C LEU A 132 22.63 -2.91 -21.01
N GLU A 133 23.37 -1.89 -21.46
CA GLU A 133 23.47 -0.63 -20.75
C GLU A 133 22.21 0.21 -21.00
N SER A 134 21.59 0.69 -19.92
CA SER A 134 20.56 1.71 -19.96
C SER A 134 21.09 2.96 -19.26
N GLU A 135 20.83 4.14 -19.81
CA GLU A 135 21.16 5.41 -19.15
C GLU A 135 20.24 5.69 -17.94
N VAL A 136 19.23 4.84 -17.71
CA VAL A 136 18.16 5.03 -16.72
C VAL A 136 18.28 4.07 -15.54
N SER A 137 18.54 4.60 -14.35
CA SER A 137 18.77 3.79 -13.13
C SER A 137 17.58 2.92 -12.68
N SER A 138 16.32 3.30 -12.97
CA SER A 138 15.14 2.49 -12.62
C SER A 138 15.09 1.16 -13.38
N HIS A 139 15.71 1.09 -14.56
CA HIS A 139 15.64 -0.11 -15.40
C HIS A 139 16.50 -1.26 -14.86
N PHE A 140 17.51 -0.97 -14.03
CA PHE A 140 18.36 -2.00 -13.43
C PHE A 140 17.76 -2.63 -12.17
N SER A 141 16.67 -2.08 -11.63
CA SER A 141 16.04 -2.61 -10.42
C SER A 141 14.77 -3.39 -10.76
N PRO A 142 14.56 -4.60 -10.21
CA PRO A 142 13.34 -5.35 -10.45
C PRO A 142 12.08 -4.55 -10.11
N ALA A 143 11.08 -4.56 -11.01
CA ALA A 143 9.88 -3.73 -10.90
C ALA A 143 9.13 -3.93 -9.58
N LEU A 144 9.06 -5.18 -9.14
CA LEU A 144 8.46 -5.58 -7.87
C LEU A 144 9.09 -4.86 -6.67
N LEU A 145 10.42 -4.67 -6.69
CA LEU A 145 11.16 -4.00 -5.61
C LEU A 145 10.97 -2.48 -5.65
N VAL A 146 10.97 -1.90 -6.85
CA VAL A 146 10.68 -0.46 -7.04
C VAL A 146 9.26 -0.12 -6.56
N GLN A 147 8.31 -1.02 -6.81
CA GLN A 147 6.89 -0.86 -6.50
C GLN A 147 6.46 -1.60 -5.22
N ILE A 148 7.39 -1.95 -4.33
CA ILE A 148 7.07 -2.74 -3.13
C ILE A 148 6.03 -2.09 -2.23
N ARG A 149 5.98 -0.75 -2.21
CA ARG A 149 4.95 0.00 -1.48
C ARG A 149 3.57 -0.20 -2.08
N ASP A 150 3.45 -0.23 -3.40
CA ASP A 150 2.17 -0.44 -4.07
C ASP A 150 1.67 -1.88 -3.86
N ILE A 151 2.57 -2.86 -3.77
CA ILE A 151 2.26 -4.24 -3.35
C ILE A 151 1.77 -4.27 -1.89
N GLY A 152 2.44 -3.55 -0.99
CA GLY A 152 1.98 -3.41 0.39
C GLY A 152 0.59 -2.80 0.50
N LEU A 153 0.30 -1.75 -0.27
CA LEU A 153 -1.03 -1.14 -0.37
C LEU A 153 -2.07 -2.13 -0.90
N SER A 154 -1.70 -2.97 -1.89
CA SER A 154 -2.59 -4.01 -2.43
C SER A 154 -3.02 -5.00 -1.35
N GLY A 155 -2.10 -5.46 -0.50
CA GLY A 155 -2.42 -6.32 0.63
C GLY A 155 -3.41 -5.66 1.62
N MET A 156 -3.25 -4.36 1.89
CA MET A 156 -4.19 -3.59 2.71
C MET A 156 -5.57 -3.48 2.06
N CYS A 157 -5.63 -3.29 0.74
CA CYS A 157 -6.87 -3.28 -0.04
C CYS A 157 -7.59 -4.64 0.04
N PHE A 158 -6.88 -5.76 -0.05
CA PHE A 158 -7.52 -7.09 0.13
C PHE A 158 -8.10 -7.28 1.54
N ILE A 159 -7.40 -6.79 2.57
CA ILE A 159 -7.92 -6.81 3.94
C ILE A 159 -9.18 -5.96 4.03
N LEU A 160 -9.15 -4.73 3.50
CA LEU A 160 -10.31 -3.83 3.53
C LEU A 160 -11.50 -4.41 2.74
N PHE A 161 -11.24 -5.05 1.59
CA PHE A 161 -12.24 -5.80 0.83
C PHE A 161 -12.90 -6.88 1.67
N ALA A 162 -12.14 -7.64 2.45
CA ALA A 162 -12.65 -8.71 3.30
C ALA A 162 -13.44 -8.17 4.52
N LEU A 163 -12.89 -7.15 5.19
CA LEU A 163 -13.49 -6.56 6.39
C LEU A 163 -14.74 -5.71 6.10
N GLY A 164 -14.83 -5.09 4.92
CA GLY A 164 -15.94 -4.23 4.55
C GLY A 164 -15.73 -2.75 4.89
N SER A 165 -16.82 -2.00 4.95
CA SER A 165 -16.81 -0.53 4.92
C SER A 165 -16.36 0.10 6.24
N GLY A 166 -16.40 -0.64 7.35
CA GLY A 166 -15.99 -0.16 8.66
C GLY A 166 -16.95 0.84 9.30
N SER A 167 -16.61 1.28 10.50
CA SER A 167 -17.41 2.23 11.28
C SER A 167 -17.64 3.55 10.53
N TYR A 168 -18.78 4.19 10.80
CA TYR A 168 -19.16 5.51 10.24
C TYR A 168 -19.15 5.58 8.71
N SER A 169 -19.34 4.43 8.03
CA SER A 169 -19.46 4.40 6.57
C SER A 169 -20.85 4.83 6.10
N VAL A 170 -20.91 5.52 4.97
CA VAL A 170 -22.17 5.82 4.27
C VAL A 170 -22.89 4.52 3.88
N ASP A 171 -22.16 3.49 3.42
CA ASP A 171 -22.68 2.15 3.13
C ASP A 171 -23.46 1.58 4.34
N GLN A 172 -22.89 1.67 5.54
CA GLN A 172 -23.56 1.19 6.75
C GLN A 172 -24.74 2.10 7.14
N ARG A 173 -24.56 3.41 7.12
CA ARG A 173 -25.54 4.37 7.62
C ARG A 173 -26.81 4.42 6.78
N PHE A 174 -26.67 4.40 5.45
CA PHE A 174 -27.79 4.58 4.54
C PHE A 174 -28.21 3.29 3.83
N LEU A 175 -27.26 2.43 3.45
CA LEU A 175 -27.58 1.19 2.74
C LEU A 175 -27.75 -0.01 3.68
N LYS A 176 -27.44 0.14 4.98
CA LYS A 176 -27.40 -0.96 5.97
C LYS A 176 -26.58 -2.16 5.49
N ARG A 177 -25.55 -1.89 4.67
CA ARG A 177 -24.67 -2.87 4.05
C ARG A 177 -23.22 -2.59 4.42
N GLY A 178 -22.33 -3.52 4.09
CA GLY A 178 -20.89 -3.31 4.24
C GLY A 178 -20.34 -3.47 5.66
N MET A 179 -21.14 -3.96 6.62
CA MET A 179 -20.63 -4.29 7.95
C MET A 179 -19.61 -5.43 7.90
N ALA A 180 -18.67 -5.41 8.84
CA ALA A 180 -17.77 -6.54 9.05
C ALA A 180 -18.54 -7.79 9.48
N PRO A 181 -18.05 -9.00 9.11
CA PRO A 181 -18.56 -10.25 9.66
C PRO A 181 -18.55 -10.23 11.21
N GLU A 182 -19.49 -10.95 11.84
CA GLU A 182 -19.60 -11.02 13.31
C GLU A 182 -18.29 -11.43 13.98
N GLN A 183 -17.62 -12.41 13.37
CA GLN A 183 -16.31 -12.89 13.76
C GLN A 183 -15.40 -12.92 12.54
N VAL A 184 -14.24 -12.30 12.66
CA VAL A 184 -13.24 -12.23 11.60
C VAL A 184 -12.00 -13.01 12.05
N ASN A 185 -11.57 -13.95 11.21
CA ASN A 185 -10.33 -14.69 11.39
C ASN A 185 -9.12 -13.77 11.18
N TRP A 186 -8.67 -13.13 12.26
CA TRP A 186 -7.60 -12.15 12.25
C TRP A 186 -6.23 -12.78 12.03
N ASN A 187 -6.07 -14.09 12.22
CA ASN A 187 -4.80 -14.78 11.94
C ASN A 187 -4.33 -14.55 10.50
N HIS A 188 -5.24 -14.65 9.52
CA HIS A 188 -4.90 -14.50 8.11
C HIS A 188 -4.77 -13.03 7.71
N TYR A 189 -5.73 -12.20 8.09
CA TYR A 189 -5.72 -10.77 7.74
C TYR A 189 -4.62 -9.99 8.47
N GLY A 190 -4.37 -10.32 9.74
CA GLY A 190 -3.26 -9.76 10.51
C GLY A 190 -1.90 -10.19 9.96
N LEU A 191 -1.75 -11.43 9.48
CA LEU A 191 -0.54 -11.88 8.79
C LEU A 191 -0.35 -11.08 7.50
N LEU A 192 -1.38 -10.99 6.67
CA LEU A 192 -1.32 -10.22 5.42
C LEU A 192 -0.94 -8.76 5.71
N LEU A 193 -1.49 -8.14 6.77
CA LEU A 193 -1.15 -6.77 7.14
C LEU A 193 0.32 -6.65 7.58
N ARG A 194 0.79 -7.59 8.42
CA ARG A 194 2.20 -7.65 8.84
C ARG A 194 3.12 -7.76 7.65
N LEU A 195 2.86 -8.69 6.74
CA LEU A 195 3.69 -8.90 5.55
C LEU A 195 3.63 -7.71 4.59
N SER A 196 2.47 -7.08 4.45
CA SER A 196 2.29 -5.87 3.63
C SER A 196 3.16 -4.70 4.11
N VAL A 197 3.30 -4.53 5.42
CA VAL A 197 4.19 -3.51 6.01
C VAL A 197 5.64 -4.00 6.01
N ALA A 198 5.88 -5.24 6.45
CA ALA A 198 7.21 -5.82 6.58
C ALA A 198 7.98 -5.82 5.26
N ALA A 199 7.34 -6.20 4.15
CA ALA A 199 7.99 -6.29 2.85
C ALA A 199 8.59 -4.94 2.41
N VAL A 200 7.92 -3.82 2.70
CA VAL A 200 8.43 -2.48 2.39
C VAL A 200 9.71 -2.16 3.17
N PHE A 201 9.74 -2.52 4.46
CA PHE A 201 10.91 -2.32 5.31
C PHE A 201 12.08 -3.24 4.94
N ILE A 202 11.79 -4.52 4.65
CA ILE A 202 12.78 -5.50 4.21
C ILE A 202 13.41 -5.05 2.89
N VAL A 203 12.61 -4.69 1.89
CA VAL A 203 13.10 -4.25 0.58
C VAL A 203 13.83 -2.92 0.68
N GLY A 204 13.27 -1.93 1.39
CA GLY A 204 13.92 -0.63 1.58
C GLY A 204 15.26 -0.73 2.32
N GLY A 205 15.41 -1.72 3.21
CA GLY A 205 16.66 -2.00 3.91
C GLY A 205 17.68 -2.78 3.07
N PHE A 206 17.34 -3.97 2.58
CA PHE A 206 18.30 -4.80 1.83
C PHE A 206 18.77 -4.17 0.52
N PHE A 207 17.92 -3.35 -0.11
CA PHE A 207 18.21 -2.70 -1.38
C PHE A 207 18.41 -1.18 -1.23
N ALA A 208 18.80 -0.73 -0.03
CA ALA A 208 19.16 0.66 0.19
C ALA A 208 20.30 1.10 -0.77
N GLY A 209 20.14 2.27 -1.38
CA GLY A 209 21.10 2.82 -2.35
C GLY A 209 20.85 2.38 -3.81
N TYR A 210 19.98 1.42 -4.07
CA TYR A 210 19.59 1.06 -5.43
C TYR A 210 18.65 2.11 -6.06
N GLY A 211 18.78 2.29 -7.37
CA GLY A 211 17.98 3.27 -8.13
C GLY A 211 16.48 3.05 -7.95
N HIS A 212 15.77 4.13 -7.62
CA HIS A 212 14.29 4.18 -7.49
C HIS A 212 13.65 3.28 -6.42
N ILE A 213 14.38 2.39 -5.76
CA ILE A 213 13.90 1.67 -4.57
C ILE A 213 13.88 2.65 -3.39
N LYS A 214 12.69 2.86 -2.82
CA LYS A 214 12.50 3.84 -1.76
C LYS A 214 12.85 3.24 -0.40
N SER A 215 13.90 3.77 0.20
CA SER A 215 14.18 3.63 1.63
C SER A 215 13.52 4.76 2.41
N PHE A 216 13.06 4.49 3.64
CA PHE A 216 12.51 5.51 4.54
C PHE A 216 13.60 6.28 5.29
N VAL A 217 14.70 5.62 5.67
CA VAL A 217 15.82 6.24 6.40
C VAL A 217 17.14 5.61 5.97
N ASP A 218 18.23 6.35 6.14
CA ASP A 218 19.59 5.90 5.78
C ASP A 218 20.21 4.98 6.85
N ILE A 219 19.40 4.09 7.42
CA ILE A 219 19.82 3.08 8.38
C ILE A 219 19.28 1.72 7.91
N PRO A 220 19.92 1.08 6.91
CA PRO A 220 19.40 -0.13 6.27
C PRO A 220 19.13 -1.28 7.25
N VAL A 221 20.04 -1.47 8.21
CA VAL A 221 19.94 -2.53 9.24
C VAL A 221 18.69 -2.35 10.11
N LEU A 222 18.35 -1.10 10.47
CA LEU A 222 17.15 -0.81 11.24
C LEU A 222 15.89 -1.18 10.46
N LEU A 223 15.85 -0.85 9.16
CA LEU A 223 14.72 -1.19 8.30
C LEU A 223 14.54 -2.70 8.17
N VAL A 224 15.62 -3.43 7.90
CA VAL A 224 15.59 -4.90 7.85
C VAL A 224 15.12 -5.48 9.19
N ALA A 225 15.65 -4.99 10.31
CA ALA A 225 15.26 -5.47 11.63
C ALA A 225 13.75 -5.26 11.91
N ILE A 226 13.21 -4.07 11.63
CA ILE A 226 11.77 -3.79 11.76
C ILE A 226 10.96 -4.76 10.90
N GLY A 227 11.35 -4.91 9.63
CA GLY A 227 10.67 -5.78 8.68
C GLY A 227 10.68 -7.25 9.10
N LEU A 228 11.83 -7.79 9.53
CA LEU A 228 11.94 -9.17 9.99
C LEU A 228 11.14 -9.42 11.27
N VAL A 229 11.16 -8.50 12.24
CA VAL A 229 10.38 -8.63 13.47
C VAL A 229 8.88 -8.61 13.14
N LEU A 230 8.40 -7.71 12.27
CA LEU A 230 7.02 -7.73 11.78
C LEU A 230 6.67 -9.05 11.08
N ALA A 231 7.50 -9.51 10.15
CA ALA A 231 7.26 -10.76 9.42
C ALA A 231 7.19 -11.97 10.37
N SER A 232 8.06 -12.01 11.38
CA SER A 232 8.11 -13.09 12.38
C SER A 232 6.86 -13.18 13.27
N GLY A 233 6.08 -12.09 13.37
CA GLY A 233 4.93 -11.95 14.26
C GLY A 233 5.27 -11.86 15.76
N HIS A 234 6.56 -11.82 16.11
CA HIS A 234 7.04 -11.58 17.47
C HIS A 234 7.19 -10.08 17.71
N ALA A 235 6.93 -9.65 18.95
CA ALA A 235 7.04 -8.23 19.33
C ALA A 235 6.35 -7.25 18.35
N THR A 236 5.24 -7.70 17.73
CA THR A 236 4.58 -6.97 16.62
C THR A 236 4.26 -5.53 17.02
N ARG A 237 3.86 -5.29 18.27
CA ARG A 237 3.58 -3.93 18.78
C ARG A 237 4.80 -3.02 18.76
N LEU A 238 5.96 -3.52 19.21
CA LEU A 238 7.21 -2.75 19.21
C LEU A 238 7.66 -2.46 17.79
N ALA A 239 7.63 -3.47 16.91
CA ALA A 239 8.02 -3.27 15.51
C ALA A 239 7.03 -2.36 14.77
N ALA A 240 5.74 -2.41 15.10
CA ALA A 240 4.73 -1.51 14.54
C ALA A 240 4.94 -0.05 14.99
N ILE A 241 5.29 0.19 16.25
CA ILE A 241 5.66 1.53 16.75
C ILE A 241 6.93 2.01 16.04
N ALA A 242 7.96 1.16 15.94
CA ALA A 242 9.20 1.52 15.25
C ALA A 242 8.95 1.85 13.78
N ALA A 243 8.15 1.04 13.07
CA ALA A 243 7.74 1.29 11.70
C ALA A 243 6.98 2.62 11.59
N PHE A 244 6.01 2.86 12.48
CA PHE A 244 5.24 4.10 12.51
C PHE A 244 6.15 5.32 12.71
N ALA A 245 7.08 5.26 13.68
CA ALA A 245 8.01 6.34 13.97
C ALA A 245 8.94 6.64 12.78
N VAL A 246 9.48 5.60 12.13
CA VAL A 246 10.32 5.74 10.94
C VAL A 246 9.55 6.40 9.79
N ILE A 247 8.33 5.94 9.51
CA ILE A 247 7.49 6.52 8.44
C ILE A 247 7.08 7.95 8.77
N ALA A 248 6.73 8.24 10.03
CA ALA A 248 6.38 9.58 10.46
C ALA A 248 7.58 10.53 10.33
N TRP A 249 8.75 10.09 10.77
CA TRP A 249 10.00 10.84 10.62
C TRP A 249 10.34 11.12 9.15
N TYR A 250 10.29 10.09 8.31
CA TYR A 250 10.45 10.24 6.87
C TYR A 250 9.45 11.23 6.27
N SER A 251 8.19 11.18 6.71
CA SER A 251 7.15 12.07 6.21
C SER A 251 7.44 13.52 6.56
N VAL A 252 7.88 13.80 7.81
CA VAL A 252 8.29 15.15 8.24
C VAL A 252 9.46 15.65 7.40
N GLY A 253 10.47 14.81 7.16
CA GLY A 253 11.63 15.16 6.34
C GLY A 253 11.31 15.42 4.86
N LYS A 254 10.12 15.05 4.38
CA LYS A 254 9.65 15.33 3.01
C LYS A 254 8.84 16.62 2.89
N LEU A 255 8.48 17.26 3.99
CA LEU A 255 7.75 18.53 3.97
C LEU A 255 8.72 19.68 3.68
N SER A 256 8.34 20.54 2.75
CA SER A 256 9.05 21.78 2.41
C SER A 256 8.13 22.98 2.58
N PHE A 257 8.64 24.07 3.17
CA PHE A 257 7.91 25.33 3.29
C PHE A 257 7.79 26.08 1.97
N ASP A 258 8.65 25.77 0.99
CA ASP A 258 8.63 26.36 -0.35
C ASP A 258 7.65 25.62 -1.28
N ALA A 259 7.20 24.43 -0.87
CA ALA A 259 6.23 23.64 -1.61
C ALA A 259 4.79 23.94 -1.17
N THR A 260 3.87 23.96 -2.13
CA THR A 260 2.44 24.06 -1.83
C THR A 260 1.97 22.87 -0.99
N LEU A 261 0.88 23.06 -0.22
CA LEU A 261 0.28 22.00 0.60
C LEU A 261 0.06 20.71 -0.20
N TRP A 262 -0.44 20.82 -1.44
CA TRP A 262 -0.71 19.67 -2.28
C TRP A 262 0.55 18.93 -2.73
N ASN A 263 1.63 19.66 -3.01
CA ASN A 263 2.93 19.04 -3.33
C ASN A 263 3.48 18.28 -2.12
N ASN A 264 3.39 18.87 -0.93
CA ASN A 264 3.78 18.23 0.32
C ASN A 264 2.94 16.96 0.59
N LEU A 265 1.62 17.04 0.50
CA LEU A 265 0.73 15.89 0.69
C LEU A 265 1.03 14.79 -0.33
N ASN A 266 1.23 15.13 -1.59
CA ASN A 266 1.54 14.13 -2.62
C ASN A 266 2.91 13.46 -2.42
N ALA A 267 3.87 14.14 -1.80
CA ALA A 267 5.18 13.57 -1.47
C ALA A 267 5.09 12.46 -0.41
N ILE A 268 4.09 12.51 0.47
CA ILE A 268 3.88 11.58 1.59
C ILE A 268 2.55 10.81 1.51
N LYS A 269 1.87 10.81 0.36
CA LYS A 269 0.50 10.28 0.26
C LYS A 269 0.40 8.80 0.59
N ARG A 270 1.42 8.01 0.22
CA ARG A 270 1.42 6.55 0.44
C ARG A 270 1.59 6.24 1.92
N GLU A 271 2.32 7.09 2.62
CA GLU A 271 2.70 6.98 4.01
C GLU A 271 1.47 7.03 4.93
N PHE A 272 0.40 7.74 4.53
CA PHE A 272 -0.87 7.73 5.28
C PHE A 272 -1.43 6.31 5.49
N ALA A 273 -1.40 5.47 4.45
CA ALA A 273 -1.86 4.09 4.55
C ALA A 273 -0.93 3.23 5.43
N PHE A 274 0.39 3.41 5.31
CA PHE A 274 1.35 2.67 6.16
C PHE A 274 1.32 3.10 7.62
N LEU A 275 1.09 4.39 7.91
CA LEU A 275 0.86 4.89 9.27
C LEU A 275 -0.42 4.30 9.86
N ALA A 276 -1.50 4.26 9.09
CA ALA A 276 -2.74 3.61 9.50
C ALA A 276 -2.54 2.11 9.77
N ALA A 277 -1.84 1.40 8.88
CA ALA A 277 -1.50 -0.01 9.06
C ALA A 277 -0.62 -0.25 10.29
N GLY A 278 0.40 0.60 10.52
CA GLY A 278 1.24 0.57 11.71
C GLY A 278 0.42 0.74 12.99
N TRP A 279 -0.51 1.69 13.00
CA TRP A 279 -1.43 1.88 14.13
C TRP A 279 -2.34 0.68 14.36
N VAL A 280 -2.88 0.07 13.30
CA VAL A 280 -3.66 -1.17 13.39
C VAL A 280 -2.84 -2.30 14.00
N LEU A 281 -1.60 -2.52 13.51
CA LEU A 281 -0.72 -3.57 14.03
C LEU A 281 -0.31 -3.31 15.49
N TYR A 282 -0.16 -2.05 15.89
CA TYR A 282 0.07 -1.70 17.28
C TYR A 282 -1.15 -2.04 18.17
N ALA A 283 -2.33 -1.60 17.77
CA ALA A 283 -3.55 -1.76 18.57
C ALA A 283 -4.04 -3.21 18.61
N TYR A 284 -4.09 -3.88 17.45
CA TYR A 284 -4.73 -5.19 17.26
C TYR A 284 -3.74 -6.34 17.02
N GLN A 285 -2.44 -6.06 16.95
CA GLN A 285 -1.40 -7.04 16.62
C GLN A 285 -1.62 -7.67 15.23
N GLY A 286 -0.76 -8.60 14.83
CA GLY A 286 -0.79 -9.19 13.48
C GLY A 286 -1.27 -10.64 13.40
N GLY A 287 -2.01 -11.12 14.39
CA GLY A 287 -2.45 -12.52 14.43
C GLY A 287 -1.31 -13.52 14.70
N ARG A 288 -1.68 -14.78 14.90
CA ARG A 288 -0.75 -15.87 15.27
C ARG A 288 -0.30 -16.74 14.09
N ALA A 289 -0.89 -16.58 12.90
CA ALA A 289 -0.50 -17.38 11.74
C ALA A 289 0.98 -17.16 11.37
N PHE A 290 1.67 -18.26 11.06
CA PHE A 290 3.07 -18.29 10.66
C PHE A 290 4.05 -17.54 11.59
N ARG A 291 3.75 -17.46 12.89
CA ARG A 291 4.76 -17.02 13.85
C ARG A 291 5.89 -18.04 13.91
N LEU A 292 7.13 -17.55 14.02
CA LEU A 292 8.31 -18.42 14.01
C LEU A 292 8.27 -19.52 15.07
N ASP A 293 7.77 -19.25 16.28
CA ASP A 293 7.64 -20.22 17.35
C ASP A 293 6.68 -21.37 16.98
N ALA A 294 5.58 -21.06 16.31
CA ALA A 294 4.66 -22.07 15.80
C ALA A 294 5.28 -22.87 14.64
N LEU A 295 6.05 -22.21 13.76
CA LEU A 295 6.76 -22.85 12.66
C LEU A 295 7.80 -23.86 13.17
N PHE A 296 8.55 -23.53 14.22
CA PHE A 296 9.53 -24.44 14.81
C PHE A 296 8.89 -25.57 15.62
N LYS A 297 7.80 -25.30 16.36
CA LYS A 297 7.13 -26.31 17.19
C LYS A 297 6.27 -27.29 16.39
N SER A 298 5.67 -26.87 15.29
CA SER A 298 4.71 -27.70 14.53
C SER A 298 4.69 -27.32 13.04
N PRO A 299 5.83 -27.47 12.31
CA PRO A 299 6.00 -26.96 10.94
C PRO A 299 4.93 -27.47 9.97
N MET A 300 4.66 -28.79 9.98
CA MET A 300 3.67 -29.40 9.08
C MET A 300 2.27 -28.86 9.31
N LYS A 301 1.86 -28.66 10.57
CA LYS A 301 0.55 -28.11 10.92
C LYS A 301 0.42 -26.63 10.52
N THR A 302 1.52 -25.88 10.63
CA THR A 302 1.54 -24.46 10.28
C THR A 302 1.53 -24.25 8.77
N ILE A 303 2.27 -25.07 8.01
CA ILE A 303 2.40 -24.94 6.55
C ILE A 303 1.22 -25.58 5.81
N LEU A 304 0.85 -26.82 6.16
CA LEU A 304 -0.16 -27.61 5.45
C LEU A 304 -1.54 -27.51 6.08
N GLY A 305 -1.67 -26.78 7.20
CA GLY A 305 -2.89 -26.74 7.98
C GLY A 305 -3.09 -28.00 8.82
N LYS A 306 -4.27 -28.16 9.40
CA LYS A 306 -4.60 -29.38 10.15
C LYS A 306 -4.85 -30.51 9.14
N SER A 307 -4.29 -31.69 9.41
CA SER A 307 -4.72 -32.94 8.75
C SER A 307 -6.24 -33.07 8.87
N GLN A 308 -6.90 -33.34 7.75
CA GLN A 308 -8.34 -33.64 7.70
C GLN A 308 -8.68 -35.03 8.26
N GLN A 309 -7.70 -35.81 8.73
CA GLN A 309 -7.97 -37.11 9.34
C GLN A 309 -8.64 -36.95 10.72
N ALA A 310 -9.77 -37.58 11.02
CA ALA A 310 -10.85 -38.18 10.22
C ALA A 310 -12.08 -38.19 11.15
#